data_AF-A0A259LLQ3-F1
#
_entry.id   AF-A0A259LLQ3-F1
#
_cell.length_a   1.000
_cell.length_b   1.000
_cell.length_c   1.000
_cell.angle_alpha   90.00
_cell.angle_beta   90.00
_cell.angle_gamma   90.00
#
_symmetry.space_group_name_H-M   'P 1'
#
loop_
_entity.id
_entity.type
_entity.pdbx_description
1 polymer ?
#
loop_
_entity_poly.entity_id
_entity_poly.type
_entity_poly.pdbx_seq_one_letter_code
_entity_poly.pdbx_strand_id
1 'polypeptide(L)'
;MVSRTLSIFAALALIASCGAPAHREPKIPEYSAEVVAAESERLNAWFEQKFEETIARDPMRMTALGRRDRYSEWTDPSPAFDAESLAIQRANVQEIKEKFDFNKLDDQAKLSWRLAEYELQRSEQNEPF
;
A
#
# COMPACT_ATOMS: atom_id res chain seq x y z
N MET A 1 41.18 8.93 -48.57
CA MET A 1 41.17 10.40 -48.75
C MET A 1 40.32 10.72 -49.97
N VAL A 2 39.28 11.54 -49.77
CA VAL A 2 38.48 12.31 -50.77
C VAL A 2 37.58 11.42 -51.69
N SER A 3 36.30 11.67 -51.96
CA SER A 3 35.44 12.86 -51.84
C SER A 3 33.96 12.48 -51.65
N ARG A 4 33.20 13.41 -51.07
CA ARG A 4 31.73 13.42 -50.91
C ARG A 4 31.04 13.68 -52.26
N THR A 5 29.92 13.00 -52.52
CA THR A 5 28.87 13.50 -53.43
C THR A 5 27.53 13.58 -52.70
N LEU A 6 26.89 14.72 -52.95
CA LEU A 6 25.68 15.26 -52.38
C LEU A 6 24.45 14.58 -53.01
N SER A 7 23.44 14.22 -52.22
CA SER A 7 22.08 13.99 -52.73
C SER A 7 21.06 14.41 -51.69
N ILE A 8 20.44 15.55 -51.96
CA ILE A 8 19.31 16.13 -51.26
C ILE A 8 18.05 15.46 -51.82
N PHE A 9 17.21 14.88 -50.96
CA PHE A 9 15.79 14.76 -51.23
C PHE A 9 15.01 15.15 -49.98
N ALA A 10 14.47 16.36 -50.03
CA ALA A 10 13.45 16.83 -49.13
C ALA A 10 12.10 16.23 -49.55
N ALA A 11 11.38 15.62 -48.61
CA ALA A 11 9.94 15.43 -48.71
C ALA A 11 9.34 15.49 -47.30
N LEU A 12 8.86 16.68 -46.97
CA LEU A 12 8.07 17.01 -45.81
C LEU A 12 6.66 16.44 -46.00
N ALA A 13 6.25 15.48 -45.16
CA ALA A 13 4.86 15.03 -45.07
C ALA A 13 4.32 15.39 -43.68
N LEU A 14 3.73 16.57 -43.58
CA LEU A 14 2.91 17.03 -42.46
C LEU A 14 1.59 16.25 -42.47
N ILE A 15 1.45 15.26 -41.59
CA ILE A 15 0.14 14.68 -41.28
C ILE A 15 -0.43 15.44 -40.10
N ALA A 16 -1.19 16.50 -40.41
CA ALA A 16 -2.09 17.13 -39.46
C ALA A 16 -3.32 16.23 -39.28
N SER A 17 -3.30 15.39 -38.24
CA SER A 17 -4.47 14.67 -37.76
C SER A 17 -5.04 15.39 -36.53
N CYS A 18 -5.89 16.40 -36.78
CA CYS A 18 -6.72 17.03 -35.76
C CYS A 18 -7.89 16.11 -35.43
N GLY A 19 -8.00 15.73 -34.15
CA GLY A 19 -9.15 15.00 -33.63
C GLY A 19 -8.82 14.12 -32.44
N ALA A 20 -8.00 14.60 -31.49
CA ALA A 20 -7.89 13.92 -30.21
C ALA A 20 -9.23 14.14 -29.47
N PRO A 21 -9.91 13.09 -28.98
CA PRO A 21 -11.01 13.29 -28.04
C PRO A 21 -10.44 14.11 -26.89
N ALA A 22 -11.12 15.20 -26.52
CA ALA A 22 -10.80 15.92 -25.31
C ALA A 22 -10.77 14.88 -24.18
N HIS A 23 -9.56 14.54 -23.71
CA HIS A 23 -9.39 13.77 -22.50
C HIS A 23 -10.06 14.60 -21.43
N ARG A 24 -11.30 14.24 -21.11
CA ARG A 24 -11.98 14.69 -19.93
C ARG A 24 -11.23 14.01 -18.79
N GLU A 25 -10.16 14.67 -18.38
CA GLU A 25 -9.39 14.27 -17.22
C GLU A 25 -10.41 14.10 -16.09
N PRO A 26 -10.51 12.89 -15.50
CA PRO A 26 -11.44 12.68 -14.41
C PRO A 26 -11.09 13.69 -13.33
N LYS A 27 -12.03 14.58 -13.03
CA LYS A 27 -11.89 15.53 -11.93
C LYS A 27 -11.91 14.72 -10.64
N ILE A 28 -10.72 14.31 -10.19
CA ILE A 28 -10.55 13.71 -8.88
C ILE A 28 -11.10 14.73 -7.88
N PRO A 29 -12.00 14.36 -6.97
CA PRO A 29 -12.46 15.28 -5.93
C PRO A 29 -11.23 15.80 -5.18
N GLU A 30 -10.98 17.10 -5.29
CA GLU A 30 -9.95 17.77 -4.50
C GLU A 30 -10.49 17.91 -3.07
N TYR A 31 -9.94 17.12 -2.16
CA TYR A 31 -10.18 17.26 -0.72
C TYR A 31 -9.30 18.38 -0.17
N SER A 32 -9.77 19.08 0.87
CA SER A 32 -8.92 20.06 1.54
C SER A 32 -7.73 19.36 2.23
N ALA A 33 -6.61 20.08 2.36
CA ALA A 33 -5.43 19.57 3.06
C ALA A 33 -5.76 19.12 4.49
N GLU A 34 -6.69 19.80 5.16
CA GLU A 34 -7.17 19.44 6.50
C GLU A 34 -7.93 18.10 6.52
N VAL A 35 -8.81 17.86 5.54
CA VAL A 35 -9.51 16.56 5.41
C VAL A 35 -8.51 15.44 5.15
N VAL A 36 -7.50 15.70 4.30
CA VAL A 36 -6.48 14.70 3.97
C VAL A 36 -5.62 14.35 5.19
N ALA A 37 -5.17 15.38 5.93
CA ALA A 37 -4.40 15.19 7.15
C ALA A 37 -5.19 14.41 8.21
N ALA A 38 -6.46 14.78 8.44
CA ALA A 38 -7.30 14.14 9.45
C ALA A 38 -7.59 12.66 9.14
N GLU A 39 -7.89 12.32 7.89
CA GLU A 39 -8.14 10.90 7.52
C GLU A 39 -6.86 10.06 7.59
N SER A 40 -5.72 10.65 7.20
CA SER A 40 -4.41 9.98 7.27
C SER A 40 -3.98 9.73 8.72
N GLU A 41 -4.15 10.73 9.60
CA GLU A 41 -3.91 10.58 11.04
C GLU A 41 -4.81 9.50 11.65
N ARG A 42 -6.09 9.48 11.28
CA ARG A 42 -7.04 8.46 11.73
C ARG A 42 -6.60 7.06 11.32
N LEU A 43 -6.12 6.89 10.09
CA LEU A 43 -5.63 5.60 9.60
C LEU A 43 -4.34 5.18 10.33
N ASN A 44 -3.42 6.11 10.55
CA ASN A 44 -2.19 5.85 11.28
C ASN A 44 -2.45 5.45 12.74
N ALA A 45 -3.38 6.13 13.42
CA ALA A 45 -3.79 5.77 14.77
C ALA A 45 -4.42 4.36 14.84
N TRP A 46 -5.20 3.99 13.82
CA TRP A 46 -5.74 2.64 13.70
C TRP A 46 -4.63 1.60 13.47
N PHE A 47 -3.64 1.88 12.61
CA PHE A 47 -2.51 0.98 12.41
C PHE A 47 -1.68 0.79 13.68
N GLU A 48 -1.46 1.85 14.47
CA GLU A 48 -0.79 1.76 15.76
C GLU A 48 -1.56 0.83 16.72
N GLN A 49 -2.88 1.00 16.81
CA GLN A 49 -3.72 0.11 17.62
C GLN A 49 -3.58 -1.36 17.16
N LYS A 50 -3.67 -1.63 15.85
CA LYS A 50 -3.53 -2.98 15.32
C LYS A 50 -2.14 -3.56 15.51
N PHE A 51 -1.11 -2.74 15.48
CA PHE A 51 0.26 -3.14 15.79
C PHE A 51 0.36 -3.62 17.23
N GLU A 52 -0.14 -2.85 18.19
CA GLU A 52 -0.14 -3.22 19.62
C GLU A 52 -0.99 -4.47 19.89
N GLU A 53 -2.19 -4.58 19.30
CA GLU A 53 -3.01 -5.80 19.36
C GLU A 53 -2.25 -7.04 18.83
N THR A 54 -1.53 -6.86 17.72
CA THR A 54 -0.73 -7.93 17.12
C THR A 54 0.44 -8.29 18.03
N ILE A 55 1.18 -7.31 18.55
CA ILE A 55 2.33 -7.51 19.46
C ILE A 55 1.90 -8.23 20.75
N ALA A 56 0.75 -7.88 21.32
CA ALA A 56 0.24 -8.50 22.54
C ALA A 56 0.03 -10.02 22.40
N ARG A 57 -0.18 -10.53 21.19
CA ARG A 57 -0.32 -11.98 20.90
C ARG A 57 1.02 -12.72 20.80
N ASP A 58 2.14 -12.01 20.70
CA ASP A 58 3.43 -12.55 20.29
C ASP A 58 4.56 -12.13 21.27
N PRO A 59 4.72 -12.87 22.38
CA PRO A 59 5.73 -12.58 23.40
C PRO A 59 7.17 -12.52 22.86
N MET A 60 7.48 -13.31 21.84
CA MET A 60 8.81 -13.30 21.25
C MET A 60 9.06 -12.01 20.47
N ARG A 61 8.06 -11.52 19.72
CA ARG A 61 8.18 -10.22 19.05
C ARG A 61 8.15 -9.06 20.04
N MET A 62 7.40 -9.14 21.13
CA MET A 62 7.55 -8.20 22.27
C MET A 62 9.00 -8.14 22.74
N THR A 63 9.63 -9.31 22.93
CA THR A 63 11.03 -9.42 23.35
C THR A 63 11.99 -8.84 22.31
N ALA A 64 11.76 -9.10 21.02
CA ALA A 64 12.54 -8.52 19.92
C ALA A 64 12.47 -6.99 19.88
N LEU A 65 11.36 -6.39 20.33
CA LEU A 65 11.18 -4.93 20.47
C LEU A 65 11.64 -4.38 21.84
N GLY A 66 12.23 -5.21 22.69
CA GLY A 66 12.71 -4.81 24.02
C GLY A 66 11.63 -4.60 25.08
N ARG A 67 10.39 -5.11 24.87
CA ARG A 67 9.25 -4.99 25.80
C ARG A 67 9.28 -6.09 26.86
N ARG A 68 9.54 -5.72 28.12
CA ARG A 68 9.92 -6.67 29.20
C ARG A 68 8.78 -7.45 29.85
N ASP A 69 7.53 -7.20 29.48
CA ASP A 69 6.37 -7.71 30.23
C ASP A 69 6.21 -9.24 30.15
N ARG A 70 6.67 -9.90 29.08
CA ARG A 70 6.44 -11.34 28.81
C ARG A 70 7.68 -12.11 28.33
N TYR A 71 8.87 -11.72 28.79
CA TYR A 71 10.16 -12.29 28.34
C TYR A 71 10.35 -13.81 28.56
N SER A 72 9.60 -14.41 29.49
CA SER A 72 9.69 -15.84 29.80
C SER A 72 8.73 -16.70 28.97
N GLU A 73 7.99 -16.10 28.03
CA GLU A 73 6.94 -16.77 27.28
C GLU A 73 7.36 -16.98 25.81
N TRP A 74 6.93 -18.11 25.25
CA TRP A 74 7.06 -18.41 23.82
C TRP A 74 5.79 -18.03 23.10
N THR A 75 5.92 -17.55 21.87
CA THR A 75 4.79 -17.43 20.94
C THR A 75 4.28 -18.83 20.61
N ASP A 76 2.96 -18.98 20.52
CA ASP A 76 2.33 -20.27 20.20
C ASP A 76 2.82 -20.75 18.81
N PRO A 77 3.53 -21.88 18.71
CA PRO A 77 4.10 -22.36 17.46
C PRO A 77 3.12 -23.25 16.67
N SER A 78 1.83 -23.25 17.02
CA SER A 78 0.84 -24.13 16.39
C SER A 78 0.30 -23.56 15.08
N PRO A 79 -0.08 -24.43 14.12
CA PRO A 79 -0.78 -24.00 12.91
C PRO A 79 -2.11 -23.27 13.18
N ALA A 80 -2.71 -23.50 14.36
CA ALA A 80 -3.92 -22.79 14.75
C ALA A 80 -3.65 -21.31 15.03
N PHE A 81 -2.50 -20.98 15.64
CA PHE A 81 -2.08 -19.60 15.86
C PHE A 81 -1.78 -18.88 14.54
N ASP A 82 -1.14 -19.57 13.59
CA ASP A 82 -0.86 -19.02 12.26
C ASP A 82 -2.15 -18.75 11.48
N ALA A 83 -3.08 -19.73 11.47
CA ALA A 83 -4.40 -19.57 10.85
C ALA A 83 -5.22 -18.42 11.46
N GLU A 84 -5.18 -18.27 12.79
CA GLU A 84 -5.84 -17.15 13.48
C GLU A 84 -5.18 -15.80 13.12
N SER A 85 -3.86 -15.76 13.05
CA SER A 85 -3.10 -14.55 12.68
C SER A 85 -3.42 -14.10 11.25
N LEU A 86 -3.54 -15.05 10.30
CA LEU A 86 -3.98 -14.74 8.94
C LEU A 86 -5.45 -14.28 8.91
N ALA A 87 -6.34 -14.90 9.69
CA ALA A 87 -7.73 -14.46 9.78
C ALA A 87 -7.83 -13.01 10.30
N ILE A 88 -7.01 -12.63 11.28
CA ILE A 88 -6.92 -11.26 11.79
C ILE A 88 -6.39 -10.32 10.72
N GLN A 89 -5.35 -10.71 9.98
CA GLN A 89 -4.80 -9.88 8.90
C GLN A 89 -5.85 -9.61 7.80
N ARG A 90 -6.62 -10.63 7.40
CA ARG A 90 -7.76 -10.49 6.47
C ARG A 90 -8.79 -9.51 7.02
N ALA A 91 -9.19 -9.67 8.28
CA ALA A 91 -10.16 -8.80 8.92
C ALA A 91 -9.67 -7.35 9.00
N ASN A 92 -8.40 -7.13 9.33
CA ASN A 92 -7.78 -5.81 9.37
C ASN A 92 -7.78 -5.12 7.99
N VAL A 93 -7.41 -5.83 6.92
CA VAL A 93 -7.44 -5.27 5.55
C VAL A 93 -8.87 -4.99 5.08
N GLN A 94 -9.82 -5.83 5.46
CA GLN A 94 -11.24 -5.58 5.19
C GLN A 94 -11.74 -4.35 5.96
N GLU A 95 -11.37 -4.23 7.24
CA GLU A 95 -11.77 -3.11 8.10
C GLU A 95 -11.28 -1.76 7.54
N ILE A 96 -10.03 -1.67 7.05
CA ILE A 96 -9.56 -0.42 6.44
C ILE A 96 -10.38 -0.06 5.19
N LYS A 97 -10.70 -1.05 4.35
CA LYS A 97 -11.53 -0.89 3.13
C LYS A 97 -12.94 -0.39 3.45
N GLU A 98 -13.50 -0.82 4.56
CA GLU A 98 -14.86 -0.44 4.98
C GLU A 98 -14.90 0.91 5.69
N LYS A 99 -13.88 1.22 6.49
CA LYS A 99 -13.92 2.35 7.42
C LYS A 99 -13.21 3.60 6.92
N PHE A 100 -12.38 3.53 5.89
CA PHE A 100 -11.51 4.64 5.47
C PHE A 100 -11.64 4.93 3.97
N ASP A 101 -11.56 6.22 3.61
CA ASP A 101 -11.61 6.63 2.20
C ASP A 101 -10.19 6.78 1.65
N PHE A 102 -9.76 5.82 0.83
CA PHE A 102 -8.44 5.81 0.22
C PHE A 102 -8.10 7.12 -0.54
N ASN A 103 -9.08 7.79 -1.13
CA ASN A 103 -8.84 9.02 -1.89
C ASN A 103 -8.60 10.24 -0.99
N LYS A 104 -9.01 10.17 0.27
CA LYS A 104 -8.75 11.18 1.31
C LYS A 104 -7.42 10.97 2.03
N LEU A 105 -6.63 9.97 1.67
CA LEU A 105 -5.34 9.72 2.29
C LEU A 105 -4.22 10.51 1.60
N ASP A 106 -3.22 10.90 2.37
CA ASP A 106 -1.95 11.37 1.83
C ASP A 106 -1.15 10.21 1.20
N ASP A 107 -0.05 10.53 0.51
CA ASP A 107 0.71 9.53 -0.22
C ASP A 107 1.39 8.49 0.69
N GLN A 108 1.73 8.85 1.93
CA GLN A 108 2.35 7.94 2.89
C GLN A 108 1.32 6.97 3.47
N ALA A 109 0.15 7.46 3.88
CA ALA A 109 -0.94 6.64 4.36
C ALA A 109 -1.46 5.68 3.27
N LYS A 110 -1.52 6.15 2.01
CA LYS A 110 -1.79 5.28 0.85
C LYS A 110 -0.73 4.20 0.66
N LEU A 111 0.54 4.52 0.90
CA LEU A 111 1.61 3.52 0.83
C LEU A 111 1.43 2.46 1.92
N SER A 112 1.20 2.87 3.18
CA SER A 112 0.94 1.96 4.29
C SER A 112 -0.26 1.04 4.03
N TRP A 113 -1.34 1.57 3.45
CA TRP A 113 -2.48 0.76 3.01
C TRP A 113 -2.09 -0.32 2.01
N ARG A 114 -1.39 0.07 0.92
CA ARG A 114 -0.99 -0.88 -0.12
C ARG A 114 -0.02 -1.93 0.41
N LEU A 115 0.85 -1.56 1.35
CA LEU A 115 1.73 -2.51 2.03
C LEU A 115 0.93 -3.50 2.88
N ALA A 116 -0.10 -3.07 3.61
CA ALA A 116 -0.97 -3.97 4.34
C ALA A 116 -1.69 -4.99 3.42
N GLU A 117 -2.19 -4.54 2.27
CA GLU A 117 -2.77 -5.44 1.26
C GLU A 117 -1.73 -6.41 0.68
N TYR A 118 -0.52 -5.93 0.42
CA TYR A 118 0.56 -6.74 -0.11
C TYR A 118 1.02 -7.81 0.89
N GLU A 119 1.19 -7.46 2.17
CA GLU A 119 1.56 -8.43 3.20
C GLU A 119 0.46 -9.48 3.42
N LEU A 120 -0.82 -9.09 3.30
CA LEU A 120 -1.92 -10.06 3.29
C LEU A 120 -1.79 -11.02 2.10
N GLN A 121 -1.62 -10.48 0.89
CA GLN A 121 -1.45 -11.30 -0.31
C GLN A 121 -0.30 -12.30 -0.16
N ARG A 122 0.84 -11.87 0.40
CA ARG A 122 1.99 -12.74 0.65
C ARG A 122 1.67 -13.84 1.66
N SER A 123 0.97 -13.50 2.73
CA SER A 123 0.60 -14.46 3.77
C SER A 123 -0.36 -15.51 3.22
N GLU A 124 -1.34 -15.11 2.42
CA GLU A 124 -2.25 -16.04 1.73
C GLU A 124 -1.55 -16.94 0.70
N GLN A 125 -0.48 -16.46 0.07
CA GLN A 125 0.34 -17.26 -0.85
C GLN A 125 1.22 -18.29 -0.13
N ASN A 126 1.50 -18.08 1.16
CA ASN A 126 2.35 -18.95 1.97
C ASN A 126 1.55 -20.02 2.74
N GLU A 127 0.21 -19.99 2.70
CA GLU A 127 -0.61 -21.10 3.18
C GLU A 127 -0.26 -22.39 2.40
N PRO A 128 0.11 -23.51 3.06
CA PRO A 128 -0.38 -23.97 4.37
C PRO A 128 0.73 -24.15 5.42
N PHE A 129 1.87 -23.46 5.29
CA PHE A 129 3.02 -23.66 6.18
C PHE A 129 2.77 -23.13 7.59
#